data_AF-A0A929ZE80-F1
#
_entry.id   AF-A0A929ZE80-F1
#
_cell.length_a   1.000
_cell.length_b   1.000
_cell.length_c   1.000
_cell.angle_alpha   90.00
_cell.angle_beta   90.00
_cell.angle_gamma   90.00
#
_symmetry.space_group_name_H-M   'P 1'
#
loop_
_entity.id
_entity.type
_entity.pdbx_description
1 polymer ?
#
loop_
_entity_poly.entity_id
_entity_poly.type
_entity_poly.pdbx_seq_one_letter_code
_entity_poly.pdbx_strand_id
1 'polypeptide(L)'
;MRKNILVVLLIIETLVLLVVFGMEIFIFQNNRKLREVYRESSEDGSQSIIIYEIGEPDWPFGNAHYKVFGPSDFYVDVADDGGYGWYRVEWKMNSVVVTFGGSEQGNSVYELPFK
;
A
#
# COMPACT_ATOMS: atom_id res chain seq x y z
N MET A 1 40.14 4.13 -33.31
CA MET A 1 39.45 2.98 -32.68
C MET A 1 39.06 3.25 -31.22
N ARG A 2 39.99 3.61 -30.31
CA ARG A 2 39.65 3.87 -28.89
C ARG A 2 38.54 4.91 -28.65
N LYS A 3 38.55 6.03 -29.37
CA LYS A 3 37.51 7.08 -29.25
C LYS A 3 36.11 6.57 -29.61
N ASN A 4 35.99 5.79 -30.67
CA ASN A 4 34.69 5.23 -31.10
C ASN A 4 34.18 4.20 -30.08
N ILE A 5 35.07 3.40 -29.49
CA ILE A 5 34.71 2.45 -28.43
C ILE A 5 34.23 3.20 -27.18
N LEU A 6 34.93 4.26 -26.76
CA LEU A 6 34.53 5.07 -25.61
C LEU A 6 33.16 5.73 -25.83
N VAL A 7 32.91 6.26 -27.03
CA VAL A 7 31.60 6.85 -27.38
C VAL A 7 30.48 5.80 -27.32
N VAL A 8 30.72 4.59 -27.83
CA VAL A 8 29.74 3.50 -27.77
C VAL A 8 29.46 3.08 -26.32
N LEU A 9 30.51 2.95 -25.49
CA LEU A 9 30.34 2.61 -24.06
C LEU A 9 29.54 3.69 -23.31
N LEU A 10 29.83 4.97 -23.55
CA LEU A 10 29.07 6.08 -22.96
C LEU A 10 27.59 6.06 -23.35
N ILE A 11 27.28 5.72 -24.60
CA ILE A 11 25.89 5.59 -25.06
C ILE A 11 25.19 4.45 -24.33
N ILE A 12 25.84 3.28 -24.21
CA ILE A 12 25.28 2.12 -23.49
C ILE A 12 25.04 2.46 -22.02
N GLU A 13 26.02 3.05 -21.34
CA GLU A 13 25.90 3.50 -19.95
C GLU A 13 24.73 4.47 -19.78
N THR A 14 24.64 5.47 -20.65
CA THR A 14 23.56 6.46 -20.61
C THR A 14 22.19 5.80 -20.79
N LEU A 15 22.07 4.84 -21.72
CA LEU A 15 20.82 4.09 -21.93
C LEU A 15 20.45 3.24 -20.71
N VAL A 16 21.42 2.56 -20.10
CA VAL A 16 21.19 1.77 -18.88
C VAL A 16 20.73 2.67 -17.74
N LEU A 17 21.39 3.81 -17.53
CA LEU A 17 20.99 4.77 -16.49
C LEU A 17 19.59 5.33 -16.73
N LEU A 18 19.22 5.64 -17.98
CA LEU A 18 17.87 6.10 -18.31
C LEU A 18 16.80 5.04 -18.00
N VAL A 19 17.09 3.77 -18.27
CA VAL A 19 16.19 2.66 -17.94
C VAL A 19 16.04 2.50 -16.44
N VAL A 20 17.14 2.48 -15.68
CA VAL A 20 17.13 2.36 -14.21
C VAL A 20 16.37 3.54 -13.59
N PHE A 21 16.67 4.76 -14.00
CA PHE A 21 15.99 5.96 -13.51
C PHE A 21 14.48 5.95 -13.84
N GLY A 22 14.11 5.49 -15.04
CA GLY A 22 12.72 5.30 -15.41
C GLY A 22 12.00 4.26 -14.54
N MET A 23 12.65 3.14 -14.23
CA MET A 23 12.11 2.11 -13.34
C MET A 23 11.93 2.65 -11.91
N GLU A 24 12.91 3.38 -11.37
CA GLU A 24 12.82 3.98 -10.04
C GLU A 24 11.65 4.96 -9.93
N ILE A 25 11.46 5.83 -10.94
CA ILE A 25 10.31 6.75 -10.98
C ILE A 25 9.00 5.96 -11.01
N PHE A 26 8.92 4.92 -11.83
CA PHE A 26 7.72 4.09 -11.95
C PHE A 26 7.36 3.43 -10.61
N ILE A 27 8.32 2.78 -9.97
CA ILE A 27 8.15 2.15 -8.65
C ILE A 27 7.74 3.19 -7.61
N PHE A 28 8.45 4.33 -7.55
CA PHE A 28 8.16 5.40 -6.61
C PHE A 28 6.74 5.96 -6.75
N GLN A 29 6.27 6.16 -7.98
CA GLN A 29 4.90 6.62 -8.22
C GLN A 29 3.88 5.56 -7.81
N ASN A 30 4.15 4.30 -8.11
CA ASN A 30 3.22 3.22 -7.80
C ASN A 30 3.07 3.05 -6.28
N ASN A 31 4.17 3.07 -5.52
CA ASN A 31 4.21 2.92 -4.05
C ASN A 31 3.49 4.04 -3.27
N ARG A 32 2.95 5.07 -3.95
CA ARG A 32 2.21 6.17 -3.32
C ARG A 32 0.75 6.28 -3.75
N LYS A 33 0.30 5.46 -4.71
CA LYS A 33 -1.07 5.52 -5.18
C LYS A 33 -2.01 5.00 -4.10
N LEU A 34 -3.03 5.79 -3.78
CA LEU A 34 -4.12 5.32 -2.93
C LEU A 34 -5.18 4.65 -3.79
N ARG A 35 -5.48 3.39 -3.51
CA ARG A 35 -6.57 2.64 -4.13
C ARG A 35 -7.63 2.35 -3.09
N GLU A 36 -8.83 2.89 -3.27
CA GLU A 36 -9.96 2.57 -2.39
C GLU A 36 -10.34 1.09 -2.59
N VAL A 37 -10.34 0.32 -1.52
CA VAL A 37 -10.71 -1.10 -1.54
C VAL A 37 -11.94 -1.41 -0.69
N TYR A 38 -12.31 -0.48 0.20
CA TYR A 38 -13.48 -0.61 1.03
C TYR A 38 -14.10 0.74 1.34
N ARG A 39 -15.43 0.79 1.33
CA ARG A 39 -16.21 1.90 1.84
C ARG A 39 -17.53 1.38 2.40
N GLU A 40 -17.83 1.75 3.63
CA GLU A 40 -19.12 1.47 4.26
C GLU A 40 -19.48 2.59 5.23
N SER A 41 -20.79 2.80 5.43
CA SER A 41 -21.32 3.73 6.42
C SER A 41 -22.13 2.97 7.48
N SER A 42 -22.21 3.51 8.69
CA SER A 42 -23.11 3.00 9.73
C SER A 42 -24.57 3.03 9.26
N GLU A 43 -25.44 2.23 9.89
CA GLU A 43 -26.86 2.15 9.53
C GLU A 43 -27.59 3.51 9.56
N ASP A 44 -27.19 4.39 10.48
CA ASP A 44 -27.71 5.75 10.63
C ASP A 44 -27.00 6.77 9.72
N GLY A 45 -25.95 6.36 9.01
CA GLY A 45 -25.11 7.20 8.16
C GLY A 45 -24.26 8.24 8.89
N SER A 46 -24.20 8.21 10.24
CA SER A 46 -23.46 9.20 11.04
C SER A 46 -21.94 8.97 10.99
N GLN A 47 -21.51 7.73 10.73
CA GLN A 47 -20.12 7.32 10.64
C GLN A 47 -19.86 6.67 9.28
N SER A 48 -18.63 6.80 8.80
CA SER A 48 -18.17 6.10 7.62
C SER A 48 -16.77 5.58 7.82
N ILE A 49 -16.46 4.46 7.18
CA ILE A 49 -15.13 3.91 7.14
C ILE A 49 -14.71 3.65 5.71
N ILE A 50 -13.49 4.05 5.38
CA ILE A 50 -12.90 3.88 4.06
C ILE A 50 -11.51 3.29 4.24
N ILE A 51 -11.24 2.18 3.56
CA ILE A 51 -9.93 1.54 3.57
C ILE A 51 -9.30 1.74 2.20
N TYR A 52 -8.09 2.28 2.19
CA TYR A 52 -7.25 2.40 1.01
C TYR A 52 -6.05 1.49 1.14
N GLU A 53 -5.67 0.87 0.04
CA GLU A 53 -4.32 0.35 -0.14
C GLU A 53 -3.39 1.47 -0.62
N ILE A 54 -2.14 1.40 -0.19
CA ILE A 54 -1.09 2.36 -0.55
C ILE A 54 -0.07 1.63 -1.42
N GLY A 55 -0.14 1.88 -2.71
CA GLY A 55 0.73 1.30 -3.71
C GLY A 55 0.61 -0.21 -3.84
N GLU A 56 1.69 -0.83 -4.33
CA GLU A 56 1.82 -2.28 -4.40
C GLU A 56 2.49 -2.80 -3.12
N PRO A 57 2.18 -4.04 -2.70
CA PRO A 57 2.91 -4.69 -1.62
C PRO A 57 4.39 -4.83 -1.94
N ASP A 58 5.21 -4.89 -0.89
CA ASP A 58 6.65 -5.08 -1.01
C ASP A 58 6.99 -6.48 -1.55
N TRP A 59 7.19 -6.59 -2.87
CA TRP A 59 7.56 -7.83 -3.55
C TRP A 59 9.09 -8.07 -3.54
N PRO A 60 9.59 -9.31 -3.42
CA PRO A 60 8.86 -10.58 -3.36
C PRO A 60 8.34 -10.98 -1.99
N PHE A 61 8.90 -10.42 -0.92
CA PHE A 61 8.61 -10.82 0.46
C PHE A 61 8.53 -9.57 1.31
N GLY A 62 7.33 -9.21 1.77
CA GLY A 62 7.11 -7.96 2.49
C GLY A 62 5.64 -7.62 2.70
N ASN A 63 5.39 -6.38 3.09
CA ASN A 63 4.11 -5.94 3.61
C ASN A 63 3.23 -5.32 2.52
N ALA A 64 1.92 -5.48 2.67
CA ALA A 64 0.94 -4.58 2.10
C ALA A 64 0.73 -3.38 3.03
N HIS A 65 0.44 -2.22 2.44
CA HIS A 65 0.27 -0.97 3.17
C HIS A 65 -1.17 -0.48 3.04
N TYR A 66 -1.78 -0.15 4.18
CA TYR A 66 -3.15 0.32 4.23
C TYR A 66 -3.28 1.64 4.98
N LYS A 67 -4.25 2.45 4.54
CA LYS A 67 -4.72 3.64 5.24
C LYS A 67 -6.21 3.53 5.50
N VAL A 68 -6.59 3.69 6.74
CA VAL A 68 -7.99 3.69 7.17
C VAL A 68 -8.41 5.12 7.50
N PHE A 69 -9.53 5.54 6.94
CA PHE A 69 -10.21 6.79 7.28
C PHE A 69 -11.54 6.47 7.96
N GLY A 70 -11.84 7.13 9.09
CA GLY A 70 -13.07 6.90 9.82
C GLY A 70 -13.17 7.72 11.10
N PRO A 71 -13.72 7.17 12.20
CA PRO A 71 -13.78 7.89 13.49
C PRO A 71 -12.39 8.32 13.99
N SER A 72 -11.38 7.50 13.71
CA SER A 72 -9.96 7.82 13.85
C SER A 72 -9.19 7.26 12.65
N ASP A 73 -8.36 8.10 12.05
CA ASP A 73 -7.53 7.72 10.91
C ASP A 73 -6.24 7.03 11.39
N PHE A 74 -5.81 5.99 10.69
CA PHE A 74 -4.54 5.32 10.98
C PHE A 74 -3.95 4.61 9.75
N TYR A 75 -2.68 4.24 9.87
CA TYR A 75 -1.95 3.43 8.91
C TYR A 75 -1.66 2.06 9.52
N VAL A 76 -1.68 1.04 8.69
CA VAL A 76 -1.33 -0.33 9.09
C VAL A 76 -0.61 -1.03 7.96
N ASP A 77 0.44 -1.75 8.33
CA ASP A 77 1.16 -2.66 7.44
C ASP A 77 0.74 -4.09 7.75
N VAL A 78 0.59 -4.91 6.71
CA VAL A 78 0.15 -6.30 6.79
C VAL A 78 1.17 -7.20 6.09
N ALA A 79 1.88 -8.03 6.84
CA ALA A 79 2.84 -9.00 6.33
C ALA A 79 2.13 -10.18 5.67
N ASP A 80 2.27 -10.30 4.35
CA ASP A 80 1.63 -11.33 3.54
C ASP A 80 2.52 -11.78 2.37
N ASP A 81 3.83 -11.91 2.58
CA ASP A 81 4.78 -12.44 1.60
C ASP A 81 4.74 -11.71 0.25
N GLY A 82 4.64 -10.37 0.29
CA GLY A 82 4.49 -9.53 -0.91
C GLY A 82 3.09 -9.59 -1.55
N GLY A 83 2.12 -10.15 -0.86
CA GLY A 83 0.69 -10.14 -1.18
C GLY A 83 -0.07 -8.98 -0.52
N TYR A 84 -1.34 -8.81 -0.88
CA TYR A 84 -2.17 -7.70 -0.38
C TYR A 84 -2.68 -7.96 1.06
N GLY A 85 -2.68 -9.18 1.59
CA GLY A 85 -3.34 -9.49 2.86
C GLY A 85 -4.88 -9.39 2.77
N TRP A 86 -5.56 -9.51 3.90
CA TRP A 86 -7.02 -9.42 4.01
C TRP A 86 -7.46 -8.52 5.16
N TYR A 87 -8.70 -8.03 5.07
CA TYR A 87 -9.32 -7.22 6.10
C TYR A 87 -10.77 -7.63 6.36
N ARG A 88 -11.27 -7.31 7.55
CA ARG A 88 -12.66 -7.49 7.97
C ARG A 88 -13.11 -6.28 8.77
N VAL A 89 -14.31 -5.79 8.50
CA VAL A 89 -14.94 -4.67 9.21
C VAL A 89 -16.19 -5.18 9.92
N GLU A 90 -16.34 -4.84 11.20
CA GLU A 90 -17.47 -5.22 12.03
C GLU A 90 -18.02 -3.98 12.77
N TRP A 91 -19.26 -3.61 12.47
CA TRP A 91 -19.94 -2.50 13.13
C TRP A 91 -20.51 -2.94 14.48
N LYS A 92 -20.28 -2.12 15.51
CA LYS A 92 -20.88 -2.22 16.83
C LYS A 92 -21.72 -0.97 17.11
N MET A 93 -22.47 -0.99 18.20
CA MET A 93 -23.37 0.12 18.56
C MET A 93 -22.64 1.47 18.72
N ASN A 94 -21.43 1.46 19.29
CA ASN A 94 -20.68 2.69 19.62
C ASN A 94 -19.25 2.70 19.04
N SER A 95 -18.92 1.73 18.18
CA SER A 95 -17.59 1.60 17.61
C SER A 95 -17.63 0.78 16.32
N VAL A 96 -16.56 0.86 15.53
CA VAL A 96 -16.31 -0.04 14.42
C VAL A 96 -15.00 -0.76 14.66
N VAL A 97 -14.98 -2.07 14.44
CA VAL A 97 -13.78 -2.90 14.58
C VAL A 97 -13.26 -3.25 13.20
N VAL A 98 -12.00 -2.95 12.95
CA VAL A 98 -11.30 -3.35 11.73
C VAL A 98 -10.22 -4.36 12.10
N THR A 99 -10.27 -5.52 11.48
CA THR A 99 -9.26 -6.56 11.60
C THR A 99 -8.48 -6.66 10.30
N PHE A 100 -7.16 -6.68 10.40
CA PHE A 100 -6.25 -6.97 9.30
C PHE A 100 -5.51 -8.28 9.56
N GLY A 101 -5.24 -9.05 8.52
CA GLY A 101 -4.48 -10.28 8.61
C GLY A 101 -3.70 -10.58 7.33
N GLY A 102 -2.60 -11.28 7.49
CA GLY A 102 -1.75 -11.77 6.41
C GLY A 102 -1.15 -13.12 6.80
N SER A 103 -0.59 -13.83 5.84
CA SER A 103 -0.04 -15.18 6.03
C SER A 103 1.17 -15.23 6.99
N GLU A 104 1.87 -14.11 7.16
CA GLU A 104 3.11 -14.03 7.94
C GLU A 104 2.94 -13.35 9.31
N GLN A 105 1.72 -12.94 9.67
CA GLN A 105 1.43 -12.29 10.94
C GLN A 105 0.15 -12.78 11.60
N GLY A 106 0.05 -12.52 12.92
CA GLY A 106 -1.25 -12.60 13.61
C GLY A 106 -2.19 -11.48 13.17
N ASN A 107 -3.47 -11.64 13.50
CA ASN A 107 -4.47 -10.62 13.21
C ASN A 107 -4.21 -9.35 14.04
N SER A 108 -4.19 -8.20 13.36
CA SER A 108 -4.14 -6.88 13.98
C SER A 108 -5.57 -6.33 14.06
N VAL A 109 -6.04 -6.04 15.28
CA VAL A 109 -7.43 -5.61 15.52
C VAL A 109 -7.45 -4.18 16.05
N TYR A 110 -8.23 -3.32 15.41
CA TYR A 110 -8.39 -1.90 15.74
C TYR A 110 -9.86 -1.61 16.02
N GLU A 111 -10.17 -1.20 17.25
CA GLU A 111 -11.51 -0.72 17.61
C GLU A 111 -11.51 0.81 17.60
N LEU A 112 -12.39 1.39 16.76
CA LEU A 112 -12.53 2.83 16.55
C LEU A 112 -13.86 3.28 17.18
N PRO A 113 -13.84 3.91 18.37
CA PRO A 113 -15.05 4.44 19.00
C PRO A 113 -15.65 5.57 18.17
N PHE A 114 -16.98 5.63 18.09
CA PHE A 114 -17.68 6.76 17.50
C PHE A 114 -17.54 8.00 18.39
N LYS A 115 -17.57 9.17 17.76
CA LYS A 115 -17.52 10.47 18.46
C LYS A 115 -18.91 11.03 18.66
#